data_AF-A0A9P8DKZ0-F1
#
_entry.id   AF-A0A9P8DKZ0-F1
#
_cell.length_a   1.000
_cell.length_b   1.000
_cell.length_c   1.000
_cell.angle_alpha   90.00
_cell.angle_beta   90.00
_cell.angle_gamma   90.00
#
_symmetry.space_group_name_H-M   'P 1'
#
loop_
_entity.id
_entity.type
_entity.pdbx_description
1 polymer ?
#
loop_
_entity_poly.entity_id
_entity_poly.type
_entity_poly.pdbx_seq_one_letter_code
_entity_poly.pdbx_strand_id
1 'polypeptide(L)'
;MKAVECNDLESLVRLNSILIFNIDCWGASYLRDILSHGPSHITTKQGNKILPTELWLEILNLAEIRINKDTYKLVYGIEITEESPNGSAIEPTLICNVLEEWKECGELESGDHVEVYEKCLKDPSYETDPEKDRVEEDIEPFFRITKTAVENAYWIPVSHLRFQGDFLFHNIKVPNIIARLENGVCNLCMNSRSLDIYMYDARENASFFCGQVLSHGNCGHDAICPLCLGEEYAYEYLHIMYGKCEDRYSDEEEEEEEEDTEEEKMAKERFRKRLQKRYQELGYGCWGC
;
A
#
# COMPACT_ATOMS: atom_id res chain seq x y z
N MET A 1 -1.38 -3.84 -3.82
CA MET A 1 -1.31 -4.95 -2.85
C MET A 1 -2.28 -6.05 -3.27
N LYS A 2 -2.03 -7.29 -2.85
CA LYS A 2 -2.92 -8.45 -3.08
C LYS A 2 -3.17 -9.16 -1.75
N ALA A 3 -4.35 -9.75 -1.57
CA ALA A 3 -4.62 -10.59 -0.41
C ALA A 3 -3.72 -11.83 -0.44
N VAL A 4 -3.26 -12.27 0.73
CA VAL A 4 -2.44 -13.48 0.87
C VAL A 4 -3.32 -14.71 0.72
N GLU A 5 -2.95 -15.60 -0.19
CA GLU A 5 -3.57 -16.92 -0.36
C GLU A 5 -2.69 -18.02 0.26
N CYS A 6 -3.27 -19.21 0.50
CA CYS A 6 -2.53 -20.33 1.07
C CYS A 6 -1.28 -20.72 0.26
N ASN A 7 -1.31 -20.54 -1.07
CA ASN A 7 -0.21 -20.88 -1.95
C ASN A 7 0.97 -19.90 -1.85
N ASP A 8 0.77 -18.71 -1.27
CA ASP A 8 1.83 -17.71 -1.12
C ASP A 8 2.72 -17.98 0.11
N LEU A 9 2.18 -18.65 1.13
CA LEU A 9 2.72 -18.70 2.49
C LEU A 9 4.17 -19.18 2.58
N GLU A 10 4.51 -20.30 1.93
CA GLU A 10 5.87 -20.84 1.96
C GLU A 10 6.89 -19.84 1.44
N SER A 11 6.53 -19.11 0.36
CA SER A 11 7.42 -18.13 -0.25
C SER A 11 7.60 -16.89 0.62
N LEU A 12 6.51 -16.41 1.23
CA LEU A 12 6.51 -15.23 2.10
C LEU A 12 7.32 -15.48 3.37
N VAL A 13 7.18 -16.66 3.98
CA VAL A 13 7.95 -17.05 5.16
C VAL A 13 9.42 -17.24 4.83
N ARG A 14 9.74 -17.94 3.73
CA ARG A 14 11.13 -18.16 3.31
C ARG A 14 11.90 -16.86 3.07
N LEU A 15 11.24 -15.88 2.47
CA LEU A 15 11.83 -14.56 2.17
C LEU A 15 11.66 -13.57 3.32
N ASN A 16 10.95 -13.94 4.40
CA ASN A 16 10.50 -13.01 5.43
C ASN A 16 9.85 -11.74 4.86
N SER A 17 9.10 -11.85 3.76
CA SER A 17 8.52 -10.71 3.07
C SER A 17 7.68 -9.85 4.02
N ILE A 18 7.80 -8.52 3.88
CA ILE A 18 6.98 -7.57 4.64
C ILE A 18 5.56 -7.58 4.07
N LEU A 19 4.59 -7.62 4.98
CA LEU A 19 3.16 -7.71 4.73
C LEU A 19 2.45 -6.52 5.41
N ILE A 20 1.25 -6.18 4.91
CA ILE A 20 0.34 -5.24 5.55
C ILE A 20 -0.76 -6.08 6.18
N PHE A 21 -0.98 -5.88 7.47
CA PHE A 21 -1.96 -6.58 8.27
C PHE A 21 -3.03 -5.62 8.78
N ASN A 22 -4.27 -5.82 8.36
CA ASN A 22 -5.45 -5.13 8.87
C ASN A 22 -5.99 -5.89 10.08
N ILE A 23 -5.76 -5.34 11.27
CA ILE A 23 -6.13 -5.98 12.54
C ILE A 23 -7.64 -6.08 12.68
N ASP A 24 -8.36 -5.05 12.23
CA ASP A 24 -9.81 -4.95 12.40
C ASP A 24 -10.53 -6.00 11.53
N CYS A 25 -10.10 -6.16 10.27
CA CYS A 25 -10.61 -7.23 9.40
C CYS A 25 -10.23 -8.62 9.90
N TRP A 26 -9.02 -8.80 10.46
CA TRP A 26 -8.63 -10.10 11.03
C TRP A 26 -9.49 -10.48 12.23
N GLY A 27 -9.81 -9.52 13.11
CA GLY A 27 -10.71 -9.76 14.24
C GLY A 27 -12.10 -10.25 13.82
N ALA A 28 -12.64 -9.70 12.73
CA ALA A 28 -13.88 -10.18 12.14
C ALA A 28 -13.76 -11.61 11.60
N SER A 29 -12.69 -11.91 10.86
CA SER A 29 -12.42 -13.25 10.32
C SER A 29 -12.21 -14.29 11.43
N TYR A 30 -11.50 -13.93 12.51
CA TYR A 30 -11.34 -14.76 13.71
C TYR A 30 -12.69 -15.14 14.33
N LEU A 31 -13.59 -14.16 14.48
CA LEU A 31 -14.93 -14.42 15.03
C LEU A 31 -15.78 -15.28 14.09
N ARG A 32 -15.68 -15.10 12.76
CA ARG A 32 -16.37 -15.96 11.79
C ARG A 32 -15.93 -17.41 11.90
N ASP A 33 -14.62 -17.65 12.04
CA ASP A 33 -14.08 -18.99 12.19
C ASP A 33 -14.66 -19.67 13.45
N ILE A 34 -14.63 -19.00 14.60
CA ILE A 34 -15.21 -19.53 15.83
C ILE A 34 -16.70 -19.86 15.65
N LEU A 35 -17.47 -18.96 15.02
CA LEU A 35 -18.90 -19.17 14.83
C LEU A 35 -19.21 -20.35 13.90
N SER A 36 -18.34 -20.64 12.94
CA SER A 36 -18.50 -21.79 12.04
C SER A 36 -18.36 -23.14 12.76
N HIS A 37 -17.61 -23.16 13.86
CA HIS A 37 -17.44 -24.30 14.75
C HIS A 37 -18.44 -24.32 15.92
N GLY A 38 -19.25 -23.27 16.05
CA GLY A 38 -20.31 -23.12 17.04
C GLY A 38 -20.05 -22.00 18.06
N PRO A 39 -21.09 -21.21 18.43
CA PRO A 39 -20.92 -20.04 19.30
C PRO A 39 -20.63 -20.40 20.77
N SER A 40 -20.58 -21.69 21.13
CA SER A 40 -20.34 -22.17 22.50
C SER A 40 -19.00 -21.71 23.08
N HIS A 41 -18.04 -21.36 22.23
CA HIS A 41 -16.74 -20.82 22.65
C HIS A 41 -16.79 -19.33 22.99
N ILE A 42 -17.87 -18.62 22.62
CA ILE A 42 -18.05 -17.20 22.92
C ILE A 42 -19.06 -17.05 24.07
N THR A 43 -18.54 -16.98 25.29
CA THR A 43 -19.36 -16.88 26.51
C THR A 43 -19.15 -15.55 27.21
N THR A 44 -20.20 -15.06 27.90
CA THR A 44 -20.03 -13.92 28.82
C THR A 44 -19.04 -14.27 29.94
N LYS A 45 -18.42 -13.28 30.59
CA LYS A 45 -17.52 -13.49 31.76
C LYS A 45 -18.13 -14.34 32.88
N GLN A 46 -19.46 -14.45 32.93
CA GLN A 46 -20.21 -15.24 33.92
C GLN A 46 -20.63 -16.63 33.38
N GLY A 47 -20.14 -17.05 32.20
CA GLY A 47 -20.25 -18.39 31.64
C GLY A 47 -21.64 -18.83 31.13
N ASN A 48 -22.71 -18.12 31.49
CA ASN A 48 -24.07 -18.69 31.41
C ASN A 48 -24.96 -18.14 30.29
N LYS A 49 -24.46 -17.24 29.44
CA LYS A 49 -25.22 -16.68 28.32
C LYS A 49 -24.38 -16.75 27.05
N ILE A 50 -24.98 -17.31 26.00
CA ILE A 50 -24.44 -17.43 24.66
C ILE A 50 -25.42 -16.72 23.71
N LEU A 51 -24.91 -15.86 22.84
CA LEU A 51 -25.68 -15.28 21.76
C LEU A 51 -25.84 -16.31 20.64
N PRO A 52 -27.05 -16.46 20.04
CA PRO A 52 -27.23 -17.24 18.83
C PRO A 52 -26.30 -16.78 17.71
N THR A 53 -25.92 -17.70 16.83
CA THR A 53 -25.02 -17.43 15.70
C THR A 53 -25.55 -16.30 14.81
N GLU A 54 -26.87 -16.22 14.62
CA GLU A 54 -27.51 -15.20 13.78
C GLU A 54 -27.25 -13.79 14.32
N LEU A 55 -27.32 -13.60 15.65
CA LEU A 55 -27.06 -12.30 16.27
C LEU A 55 -25.58 -11.94 16.20
N TRP A 56 -24.69 -12.93 16.28
CA TRP A 56 -23.26 -12.69 16.06
C TRP A 56 -22.95 -12.24 14.64
N LEU A 57 -23.58 -12.87 13.64
CA LEU A 57 -23.42 -12.47 12.23
C LEU A 57 -23.94 -11.05 11.98
N GLU A 58 -25.06 -10.67 12.60
CA GLU A 58 -25.56 -9.28 12.57
C GLU A 58 -24.57 -8.29 13.21
N ILE A 59 -24.00 -8.64 14.37
CA ILE A 59 -22.99 -7.82 15.04
C ILE A 59 -21.75 -7.65 14.16
N LEU A 60 -21.26 -8.73 13.54
CA LEU A 60 -20.11 -8.67 12.64
C LEU A 60 -20.38 -7.79 11.42
N ASN A 61 -21.54 -7.95 10.77
CA ASN A 61 -21.94 -7.09 9.66
C ASN A 61 -22.01 -5.61 10.09
N LEU A 62 -22.56 -5.32 11.28
CA LEU A 62 -22.60 -3.95 11.81
C LEU A 62 -21.23 -3.40 12.17
N ALA A 63 -20.33 -4.24 12.68
CA ALA A 63 -18.96 -3.86 12.99
C ALA A 63 -18.22 -3.48 11.70
N GLU A 64 -18.31 -4.30 10.66
CA GLU A 64 -17.67 -4.05 9.36
C GLU A 64 -18.17 -2.79 8.67
N ILE A 65 -19.48 -2.49 8.77
CA ILE A 65 -20.05 -1.25 8.22
C ILE A 65 -19.56 0.00 8.96
N ARG A 66 -19.14 -0.14 10.23
CA ARG A 66 -18.80 0.99 11.12
C ARG A 66 -17.30 1.19 11.33
N ILE A 67 -16.44 0.40 10.68
CA ILE A 67 -14.98 0.66 10.73
C ILE A 67 -14.72 1.94 9.93
N ASN A 68 -14.69 3.08 10.64
CA ASN A 68 -14.45 4.39 10.04
C ASN A 68 -12.98 4.58 9.62
N LYS A 69 -12.05 3.83 10.24
CA LYS A 69 -10.62 3.76 9.89
C LYS A 69 -10.10 2.39 10.33
N ASP A 70 -9.58 1.63 9.37
CA ASP A 70 -8.87 0.39 9.65
C ASP A 70 -7.53 0.66 10.33
N THR A 71 -7.15 -0.23 11.24
CA THR A 71 -5.85 -0.25 11.90
C THR A 71 -4.92 -1.21 11.18
N TYR A 72 -3.94 -0.66 10.47
CA TYR A 72 -2.92 -1.43 9.75
C TYR A 72 -1.62 -1.54 10.54
N LYS A 73 -0.92 -2.66 10.39
CA LYS A 73 0.46 -2.86 10.84
C LYS A 73 1.32 -3.47 9.73
N LEU A 74 2.61 -3.15 9.74
CA LEU A 74 3.59 -3.95 9.01
C LEU A 74 3.93 -5.19 9.82
N VAL A 75 3.91 -6.34 9.16
CA VAL A 75 4.27 -7.62 9.76
C VAL A 75 5.14 -8.42 8.82
N TYR A 76 5.87 -9.41 9.32
CA TYR A 76 6.62 -10.35 8.50
C TYR A 76 6.48 -11.77 9.02
N GLY A 77 6.36 -12.73 8.12
CA GLY A 77 6.24 -14.15 8.46
C GLY A 77 7.57 -14.71 8.98
N ILE A 78 7.53 -15.38 10.13
CA ILE A 78 8.70 -16.07 10.71
C ILE A 78 8.68 -17.55 10.33
N GLU A 79 7.56 -18.21 10.59
CA GLU A 79 7.40 -19.65 10.37
C GLU A 79 5.92 -20.02 10.28
N ILE A 80 5.68 -21.27 9.86
CA ILE A 80 4.36 -21.91 9.89
C ILE A 80 4.49 -23.09 10.83
N THR A 81 3.69 -23.11 11.89
CA THR A 81 3.66 -24.21 12.86
C THR A 81 2.34 -24.97 12.75
N GLU A 82 2.34 -26.20 13.26
CA GLU A 82 1.12 -26.98 13.44
C GLU A 82 0.67 -26.84 14.90
N GLU A 83 -0.34 -26.02 15.13
CA GLU A 83 -0.86 -25.69 16.46
C GLU A 83 -2.35 -26.04 16.53
N SER A 84 -2.86 -26.25 17.74
CA SER A 84 -4.30 -26.40 17.98
C SER A 84 -4.85 -25.08 18.51
N PRO A 85 -5.35 -24.17 17.65
CA PRO A 85 -5.96 -22.95 18.13
C PRO A 85 -7.19 -23.34 18.96
N ASN A 86 -7.17 -22.98 20.25
CA ASN A 86 -8.27 -23.16 21.20
C ASN A 86 -8.66 -24.63 21.53
N GLY A 87 -7.76 -25.60 21.36
CA GLY A 87 -8.04 -27.03 21.66
C GLY A 87 -8.89 -27.73 20.60
N SER A 88 -8.96 -27.14 19.40
CA SER A 88 -9.59 -27.69 18.19
C SER A 88 -8.64 -28.65 17.45
N ALA A 89 -8.96 -29.03 16.21
CA ALA A 89 -8.06 -29.83 15.39
C ALA A 89 -6.72 -29.09 15.16
N ILE A 90 -5.62 -29.84 15.09
CA ILE A 90 -4.31 -29.28 14.72
C ILE A 90 -4.44 -28.67 13.32
N GLU A 91 -4.09 -27.40 13.17
CA GLU A 91 -4.07 -26.72 11.88
C GLU A 91 -2.80 -25.87 11.68
N PRO A 92 -2.41 -25.63 10.42
CA PRO A 92 -1.29 -24.75 10.11
C PRO A 92 -1.59 -23.33 10.59
N THR A 93 -0.64 -22.75 11.33
CA THR A 93 -0.71 -21.38 11.86
C THR A 93 0.51 -20.59 11.40
N LEU A 94 0.26 -19.47 10.73
CA LEU A 94 1.30 -18.51 10.35
C LEU A 94 1.65 -17.64 11.56
N ILE A 95 2.93 -17.61 11.93
CA ILE A 95 3.44 -16.71 12.96
C ILE A 95 4.04 -15.48 12.28
N CYS A 96 3.47 -14.32 12.60
CA CYS A 96 3.90 -13.03 12.07
C CYS A 96 4.38 -12.11 13.19
N ASN A 97 5.59 -11.60 13.07
CA ASN A 97 6.06 -10.52 13.94
C ASN A 97 5.60 -9.17 13.44
N VAL A 98 5.38 -8.23 14.37
CA VAL A 98 5.18 -6.83 14.04
C VAL A 98 6.52 -6.17 13.74
N LEU A 99 6.56 -5.41 12.65
CA LEU A 99 7.66 -4.51 12.36
C LEU A 99 7.38 -3.16 13.03
N GLU A 100 8.02 -2.91 14.17
CA GLU A 100 7.79 -1.72 14.98
C GLU A 100 8.51 -0.47 14.45
N GLU A 101 9.67 -0.64 13.81
CA GLU A 101 10.51 0.44 13.28
C GLU A 101 10.82 0.22 11.80
N TRP A 102 10.56 1.26 11.00
CA TRP A 102 10.97 1.34 9.59
C TRP A 102 11.25 2.79 9.20
N LYS A 103 12.00 3.00 8.11
CA LYS A 103 12.21 4.33 7.53
C LYS A 103 10.95 4.77 6.79
N GLU A 104 10.43 5.94 7.11
CA GLU A 104 9.18 6.43 6.53
C GLU A 104 9.28 6.58 5.00
N CYS A 105 8.31 6.01 4.30
CA CYS A 105 8.21 6.07 2.85
C CYS A 105 7.96 7.50 2.35
N GLY A 106 7.24 8.31 3.12
CA GLY A 106 6.97 9.71 2.81
C GLY A 106 8.21 10.61 2.71
N GLU A 107 9.37 10.14 3.20
CA GLU A 107 10.65 10.85 3.19
C GLU A 107 11.60 10.40 2.06
N LEU A 108 11.19 9.44 1.22
CA LEU A 108 12.03 8.98 0.11
C LEU A 108 12.24 10.08 -0.93
N GLU A 109 13.49 10.28 -1.36
CA GLU A 109 13.89 11.44 -2.16
C GLU A 109 13.95 11.15 -3.67
N SER A 110 14.06 9.88 -4.09
CA SER A 110 14.15 9.51 -5.50
C SER A 110 13.45 8.19 -5.84
N GLY A 111 13.23 7.93 -7.13
CA GLY A 111 12.69 6.66 -7.62
C GLY A 111 13.64 5.48 -7.38
N ASP A 112 14.96 5.70 -7.45
CA ASP A 112 15.95 4.67 -7.09
C ASP A 112 15.76 4.22 -5.64
N HIS A 113 15.56 5.16 -4.70
CA HIS A 113 15.24 4.84 -3.31
C HIS A 113 13.94 4.04 -3.16
N VAL A 114 12.90 4.38 -3.94
CA VAL A 114 11.64 3.62 -3.98
C VAL A 114 11.87 2.19 -4.46
N GLU A 115 12.66 2.01 -5.53
CA GLU A 115 12.97 0.70 -6.07
C GLU A 115 13.69 -0.19 -5.04
N VAL A 116 14.72 0.34 -4.36
CA VAL A 116 15.43 -0.40 -3.30
C VAL A 116 14.51 -0.71 -2.14
N TYR A 117 13.68 0.25 -1.70
CA TYR A 117 12.71 0.03 -0.63
C TYR A 117 11.75 -1.11 -0.99
N GLU A 118 11.23 -1.16 -2.22
CA GLU A 118 10.34 -2.22 -2.69
C GLU A 118 11.04 -3.58 -2.87
N LYS A 119 12.34 -3.61 -3.18
CA LYS A 119 13.15 -4.83 -3.13
C LYS A 119 13.23 -5.35 -1.69
N CYS A 120 13.55 -4.47 -0.73
CA CYS A 120 13.62 -4.82 0.69
C CYS A 120 12.26 -5.23 1.27
N LEU A 121 11.12 -4.71 0.77
CA LEU A 121 9.79 -5.18 1.18
C LEU A 121 9.54 -6.63 0.79
N LYS A 122 10.04 -7.05 -0.37
CA LYS A 122 9.90 -8.44 -0.86
C LYS A 122 10.86 -9.38 -0.15
N ASP A 123 12.08 -8.91 0.08
CA ASP A 123 13.14 -9.66 0.76
C ASP A 123 13.90 -8.71 1.68
N PRO A 124 13.58 -8.67 2.99
CA PRO A 124 14.30 -7.83 3.94
C PRO A 124 15.76 -8.20 4.14
N SER A 125 16.22 -9.34 3.59
CA SER A 125 17.63 -9.70 3.55
C SER A 125 18.35 -9.26 2.28
N TYR A 126 17.68 -8.51 1.40
CA TYR A 126 18.30 -7.87 0.25
C TYR A 126 19.46 -6.98 0.68
N GLU A 127 20.65 -7.30 0.18
CA GLU A 127 21.85 -6.48 0.38
C GLU A 127 21.90 -5.41 -0.72
N THR A 128 21.69 -4.16 -0.32
CA THR A 128 21.76 -3.01 -1.23
C THR A 128 23.16 -2.86 -1.81
N ASP A 129 23.24 -2.74 -3.14
CA ASP A 129 24.47 -2.49 -3.88
C ASP A 129 24.45 -1.05 -4.38
N PRO A 130 25.20 -0.11 -3.76
CA PRO A 130 25.12 1.32 -4.08
C PRO A 130 25.33 1.65 -5.56
N GLU A 131 26.19 0.91 -6.26
CA GLU A 131 26.49 1.15 -7.67
C GLU A 131 25.35 0.64 -8.56
N LYS A 132 24.83 -0.56 -8.30
CA LYS A 132 23.73 -1.12 -9.09
C LYS A 132 22.39 -0.45 -8.79
N ASP A 133 22.16 -0.14 -7.53
CA ASP A 133 20.92 0.42 -7.02
C ASP A 133 20.88 1.95 -7.05
N ARG A 134 22.00 2.61 -7.38
CA ARG A 134 22.10 4.07 -7.56
C ARG A 134 21.67 4.87 -6.33
N VAL A 135 22.06 4.38 -5.16
CA VAL A 135 21.84 5.02 -3.86
C VAL A 135 23.18 5.28 -3.17
N GLU A 136 23.17 6.01 -2.06
CA GLU A 136 24.36 6.34 -1.31
C GLU A 136 25.03 5.09 -0.69
N GLU A 137 26.37 5.13 -0.52
CA GLU A 137 27.14 4.00 0.02
C GLU A 137 26.79 3.66 1.48
N ASP A 138 26.36 4.65 2.24
CA ASP A 138 26.08 4.56 3.69
C ASP A 138 24.58 4.53 4.01
N ILE A 139 23.75 4.06 3.07
CA ILE A 139 22.30 3.97 3.29
C ILE A 139 21.98 3.06 4.49
N GLU A 140 21.27 3.63 5.46
CA GLU A 140 20.78 2.86 6.60
C GLU A 140 19.72 1.84 6.17
N PRO A 141 19.67 0.64 6.78
CA PRO A 141 18.64 -0.35 6.48
C PRO A 141 17.23 0.21 6.68
N PHE A 142 16.35 0.01 5.70
CA PHE A 142 14.95 0.45 5.78
C PHE A 142 14.16 -0.23 6.89
N PHE A 143 14.54 -1.47 7.23
CA PHE A 143 13.85 -2.31 8.19
C PHE A 143 14.82 -2.92 9.19
N ARG A 144 14.36 -3.08 10.44
CA ARG A 144 15.07 -3.85 11.46
C ARG A 144 14.25 -5.07 11.83
N ILE A 145 14.48 -6.18 11.12
CA ILE A 145 13.81 -7.44 11.42
C ILE A 145 14.56 -8.23 12.51
N THR A 146 13.83 -8.79 13.46
CA THR A 146 14.36 -9.74 14.44
C THR A 146 13.88 -11.14 14.05
N LYS A 147 14.79 -12.01 13.61
CA LYS A 147 14.44 -13.37 13.13
C LYS A 147 14.10 -14.34 14.27
N THR A 148 14.39 -13.99 15.51
CA THR A 148 14.42 -14.93 16.65
C THR A 148 13.49 -14.60 17.80
N ALA A 149 12.86 -13.42 17.80
CA ALA A 149 12.04 -12.96 18.92
C ALA A 149 10.56 -13.08 18.54
N VAL A 150 9.83 -14.03 19.12
CA VAL A 150 8.35 -14.06 19.06
C VAL A 150 7.80 -13.06 20.07
N GLU A 151 8.29 -11.82 20.02
CA GLU A 151 7.83 -10.71 20.86
C GLU A 151 6.74 -9.98 20.07
N ASN A 152 5.54 -9.87 20.64
CA ASN A 152 4.36 -9.24 20.00
C ASN A 152 3.93 -9.87 18.66
N ALA A 153 4.04 -11.20 18.53
CA ALA A 153 3.62 -11.91 17.32
C ALA A 153 2.11 -12.13 17.22
N TYR A 154 1.60 -12.11 15.99
CA TYR A 154 0.26 -12.58 15.63
C TYR A 154 0.31 -14.03 15.16
N TRP A 155 -0.61 -14.83 15.69
CA TRP A 155 -0.76 -16.25 15.38
C TRP A 155 -2.01 -16.37 14.53
N ILE A 156 -1.83 -16.53 13.22
CA ILE A 156 -2.88 -16.47 12.23
C ILE A 156 -3.13 -17.89 11.71
N PRO A 157 -4.22 -18.56 12.13
CA PRO A 157 -4.60 -19.83 11.53
C PRO A 157 -4.80 -19.68 10.03
N VAL A 158 -4.25 -20.61 9.24
CA VAL A 158 -4.28 -20.52 7.77
C VAL A 158 -5.71 -20.64 7.23
N SER A 159 -6.61 -21.30 7.96
CA SER A 159 -8.05 -21.32 7.67
C SER A 159 -8.66 -19.92 7.61
N HIS A 160 -8.14 -18.96 8.38
CA HIS A 160 -8.67 -17.60 8.45
C HIS A 160 -8.58 -16.88 7.10
N LEU A 161 -7.55 -17.19 6.30
CA LEU A 161 -7.34 -16.60 4.97
C LEU A 161 -8.46 -16.93 3.97
N ARG A 162 -9.34 -17.88 4.28
CA ARG A 162 -10.45 -18.30 3.41
C ARG A 162 -11.77 -17.59 3.71
N PHE A 163 -11.86 -16.88 4.84
CA PHE A 163 -13.09 -16.20 5.23
C PHE A 163 -13.20 -14.84 4.53
N GLN A 164 -14.44 -14.35 4.45
CA GLN A 164 -14.73 -13.05 3.87
C GLN A 164 -14.03 -11.93 4.65
N GLY A 165 -13.39 -11.02 3.92
CA GLY A 165 -12.68 -9.88 4.48
C GLY A 165 -11.18 -10.11 4.44
N ASP A 166 -10.52 -9.65 3.37
CA ASP A 166 -9.08 -9.72 3.24
C ASP A 166 -8.42 -8.89 4.35
N PHE A 167 -7.50 -9.50 5.10
CA PHE A 167 -6.85 -8.84 6.24
C PHE A 167 -5.33 -8.89 6.20
N LEU A 168 -4.74 -9.76 5.38
CA LEU A 168 -3.30 -9.89 5.22
C LEU A 168 -2.95 -9.72 3.76
N PHE A 169 -2.04 -8.80 3.46
CA PHE A 169 -1.72 -8.40 2.11
C PHE A 169 -0.23 -8.54 1.82
N HIS A 170 0.10 -9.01 0.61
CA HIS A 170 1.45 -9.08 0.07
C HIS A 170 1.57 -8.25 -1.23
N ASN A 171 2.75 -8.27 -1.85
CA ASN A 171 3.08 -7.48 -3.04
C ASN A 171 2.77 -5.99 -2.81
N ILE A 172 3.30 -5.49 -1.69
CA ILE A 172 3.15 -4.12 -1.24
C ILE A 172 4.17 -3.26 -1.97
N LYS A 173 3.66 -2.13 -2.44
CA LYS A 173 4.42 -1.01 -3.01
C LYS A 173 4.45 0.16 -2.04
N VAL A 174 5.43 1.04 -2.16
CA VAL A 174 5.60 2.24 -1.33
C VAL A 174 4.31 3.08 -1.17
N PRO A 175 3.54 3.38 -2.24
CA PRO A 175 2.25 4.07 -2.13
C PRO A 175 1.24 3.45 -1.15
N ASN A 176 1.24 2.11 -0.98
CA ASN A 176 0.30 1.48 -0.05
C ASN A 176 0.73 1.72 1.40
N ILE A 177 2.04 1.76 1.70
CA ILE A 177 2.56 2.05 3.03
C ILE A 177 2.22 3.49 3.42
N ILE A 178 2.54 4.43 2.52
CA ILE A 178 2.20 5.85 2.69
C ILE A 178 0.70 5.98 3.00
N ALA A 179 -0.16 5.39 2.17
CA ALA A 179 -1.60 5.55 2.30
C ALA A 179 -2.20 4.92 3.57
N ARG A 180 -1.72 3.73 3.95
CA ARG A 180 -2.37 2.89 4.98
C ARG A 180 -1.70 2.98 6.36
N LEU A 181 -0.42 3.28 6.41
CA LEU A 181 0.36 3.28 7.65
C LEU A 181 0.89 4.67 8.03
N GLU A 182 1.19 5.52 7.04
CA GLU A 182 1.76 6.85 7.30
C GLU A 182 0.70 7.95 7.19
N ASN A 183 -0.60 7.61 7.17
CA ASN A 183 -1.72 8.55 6.99
C ASN A 183 -1.61 9.42 5.73
N GLY A 184 -0.88 8.90 4.74
CA GLY A 184 -0.44 9.56 3.54
C GLY A 184 0.42 10.79 3.77
N VAL A 185 1.22 10.82 4.83
CA VAL A 185 2.28 11.80 4.99
C VAL A 185 3.29 11.64 3.86
N CYS A 186 3.60 12.74 3.17
CA CYS A 186 4.55 12.74 2.07
C CYS A 186 5.19 14.12 1.94
N ASN A 187 6.51 14.18 2.09
CA ASN A 187 7.29 15.41 2.03
C ASN A 187 7.33 15.99 0.61
N LEU A 188 7.42 15.12 -0.40
CA LEU A 188 7.50 15.52 -1.81
C LEU A 188 6.31 16.39 -2.25
N CYS A 189 5.09 16.03 -1.83
CA CYS A 189 3.87 16.74 -2.22
C CYS A 189 3.22 17.57 -1.10
N MET A 190 3.85 17.64 0.07
CA MET A 190 3.27 18.21 1.28
C MET A 190 1.83 17.74 1.52
N ASN A 191 1.61 16.43 1.36
CA ASN A 191 0.31 15.79 1.55
C ASN A 191 -0.79 16.16 0.52
N SER A 192 -0.50 16.87 -0.57
CA SER A 192 -1.53 17.20 -1.56
C SER A 192 -1.79 16.08 -2.58
N ARG A 193 -0.88 15.11 -2.71
CA ARG A 193 -0.89 14.01 -3.72
C ARG A 193 -0.74 14.50 -5.16
N SER A 194 -0.62 15.80 -5.35
CA SER A 194 -0.22 16.50 -6.56
C SER A 194 1.06 17.31 -6.28
N LEU A 195 1.75 17.76 -7.31
CA LEU A 195 2.83 18.73 -7.17
C LEU A 195 2.32 20.01 -7.83
N ASP A 196 2.25 21.08 -7.04
CA ASP A 196 1.71 22.38 -7.42
C ASP A 196 2.72 23.15 -8.28
N ILE A 197 2.26 23.66 -9.42
CA ILE A 197 3.01 24.46 -10.39
C ILE A 197 3.64 25.73 -9.83
N TYR A 198 3.04 26.30 -8.80
CA TYR A 198 3.48 27.55 -8.18
C TYR A 198 4.54 27.31 -7.12
N MET A 199 4.75 26.05 -6.71
CA MET A 199 5.98 25.66 -6.01
C MET A 199 7.02 25.37 -7.08
N TYR A 200 8.14 26.11 -7.05
CA TYR A 200 9.23 25.99 -8.01
C TYR A 200 9.50 24.51 -8.34
N ASP A 201 9.41 24.19 -9.64
CA ASP A 201 9.90 22.95 -10.23
C ASP A 201 9.07 21.67 -10.00
N ALA A 202 7.75 21.73 -9.76
CA ALA A 202 6.88 20.54 -9.63
C ALA A 202 7.06 19.47 -10.73
N ARG A 203 7.15 19.89 -12.00
CA ARG A 203 7.33 19.00 -13.16
C ARG A 203 8.74 18.41 -13.22
N GLU A 204 9.76 19.21 -12.88
CA GLU A 204 11.15 18.79 -12.82
C GLU A 204 11.38 17.88 -11.62
N ASN A 205 10.81 18.16 -10.45
CA ASN A 205 10.80 17.29 -9.28
C ASN A 205 10.13 15.95 -9.58
N ALA A 206 8.94 15.94 -10.22
CA ALA A 206 8.31 14.70 -10.66
C ALA A 206 9.19 13.92 -11.66
N SER A 207 9.82 14.62 -12.60
CA SER A 207 10.61 13.98 -13.66
C SER A 207 11.94 13.46 -13.15
N PHE A 208 12.63 14.24 -12.30
CA PHE A 208 13.83 13.83 -11.60
C PHE A 208 13.56 12.60 -10.74
N PHE A 209 12.45 12.61 -10.00
CA PHE A 209 12.03 11.46 -9.21
C PHE A 209 11.79 10.23 -10.09
N CYS A 210 11.16 10.40 -11.26
CA CYS A 210 10.96 9.34 -12.26
C CYS A 210 12.21 9.03 -13.11
N GLY A 211 13.39 9.59 -12.80
CA GLY A 211 14.65 9.34 -13.53
C GLY A 211 14.67 9.86 -14.97
N GLN A 212 13.91 10.91 -15.28
CA GLN A 212 13.73 11.47 -16.62
C GLN A 212 14.28 12.89 -16.73
N VAL A 213 15.07 13.14 -17.80
CA VAL A 213 15.42 14.49 -18.24
C VAL A 213 14.28 15.01 -19.11
N LEU A 214 13.49 15.95 -18.62
CA LEU A 214 12.56 16.67 -19.48
C LEU A 214 13.34 17.47 -20.51
N SER A 215 13.03 17.29 -21.79
CA SER A 215 13.53 18.15 -22.86
C SER A 215 12.76 19.47 -23.02
N HIS A 216 11.74 19.73 -22.17
CA HIS A 216 10.82 20.87 -22.34
C HIS A 216 10.71 21.67 -21.03
N GLY A 217 10.62 22.99 -21.16
CA GLY A 217 10.51 23.93 -20.05
C GLY A 217 9.22 23.79 -19.22
N ASN A 218 9.20 24.44 -18.05
CA ASN A 218 8.09 24.44 -17.11
C ASN A 218 6.81 25.02 -17.76
N CYS A 219 5.84 24.17 -18.13
CA CYS A 219 4.61 24.62 -18.77
C CYS A 219 3.47 25.01 -17.82
N GLY A 220 3.75 25.20 -16.52
CA GLY A 220 2.75 25.69 -15.56
C GLY A 220 1.56 24.74 -15.41
N HIS A 221 1.80 23.43 -15.46
CA HIS A 221 0.79 22.39 -15.27
C HIS A 221 1.13 21.49 -14.08
N ASP A 222 0.11 21.19 -13.25
CA ASP A 222 0.27 20.36 -12.06
C ASP A 222 0.89 19.02 -12.46
N ALA A 223 1.51 18.34 -11.50
CA ALA A 223 1.92 16.94 -11.68
C ALA A 223 1.27 16.07 -10.61
N ILE A 224 1.26 14.76 -10.85
CA ILE A 224 0.87 13.80 -9.83
C ILE A 224 2.11 13.44 -9.02
N CYS A 225 1.95 13.32 -7.70
CA CYS A 225 3.05 12.90 -6.83
C CYS A 225 3.45 11.44 -7.13
N PRO A 226 4.65 11.17 -7.66
CA PRO A 226 5.10 9.81 -7.98
C PRO A 226 5.21 8.93 -6.74
N LEU A 227 5.60 9.51 -5.60
CA LEU A 227 5.74 8.80 -4.34
C LEU A 227 4.39 8.36 -3.75
N CYS A 228 3.36 9.20 -3.82
CA CYS A 228 2.03 8.88 -3.26
C CYS A 228 1.21 7.92 -4.13
N LEU A 229 1.35 7.97 -5.45
CA LEU A 229 0.47 7.25 -6.38
C LEU A 229 1.20 6.18 -7.19
N GLY A 230 2.52 6.31 -7.33
CA GLY A 230 3.40 5.47 -8.13
C GLY A 230 3.93 6.22 -9.34
N GLU A 231 5.22 6.00 -9.65
CA GLU A 231 5.91 6.57 -10.81
C GLU A 231 5.17 6.32 -12.12
N GLU A 232 4.60 5.12 -12.29
CA GLU A 232 3.81 4.73 -13.46
C GLU A 232 2.65 5.71 -13.74
N TYR A 233 1.97 6.21 -12.69
CA TYR A 233 0.87 7.16 -12.82
C TYR A 233 1.36 8.59 -13.06
N ALA A 234 2.45 8.99 -12.39
CA ALA A 234 3.05 10.31 -12.60
C ALA A 234 3.58 10.45 -14.03
N TYR A 235 4.27 9.42 -14.52
CA TYR A 235 4.78 9.34 -15.89
C TYR A 235 3.65 9.40 -16.92
N GLU A 236 2.63 8.55 -16.77
CA GLU A 236 1.50 8.54 -17.69
C GLU A 236 0.74 9.87 -17.67
N TYR A 237 0.64 10.53 -16.51
CA TYR A 237 0.06 11.87 -16.40
C TYR A 237 0.84 12.90 -17.22
N LEU A 238 2.16 12.95 -17.08
CA LEU A 238 3.02 13.88 -17.83
C LEU A 238 2.90 13.67 -19.35
N HIS A 239 2.78 12.42 -19.81
CA HIS A 239 2.67 12.11 -21.23
C HIS A 239 1.27 12.32 -21.82
N ILE A 240 0.23 11.84 -21.16
CA ILE A 240 -1.15 11.84 -21.68
C ILE A 240 -1.80 13.21 -21.52
N MET A 241 -1.54 13.89 -20.41
CA MET A 241 -2.19 15.17 -20.14
C MET A 241 -1.46 16.34 -20.83
N TYR A 242 -0.15 16.22 -21.05
CA TYR A 242 0.71 17.34 -21.48
C TYR A 242 1.73 16.99 -22.57
N GLY A 243 1.41 16.02 -23.43
CA GLY A 243 2.26 15.59 -24.55
C GLY A 243 2.59 16.68 -25.59
N LYS A 244 2.03 17.90 -25.45
CA LYS A 244 2.21 19.05 -26.35
C LYS A 244 2.71 20.33 -25.64
N CYS A 245 3.52 20.23 -24.60
CA CYS A 245 4.25 21.42 -24.13
C CYS A 245 5.42 21.71 -25.11
N GLU A 246 5.12 22.22 -26.31
CA GLU A 246 6.16 22.75 -27.21
C GLU A 246 6.80 24.00 -26.60
N ASP A 247 8.09 24.18 -26.87
CA ASP A 247 8.94 25.22 -26.30
C ASP A 247 8.31 26.63 -26.45
N ARG A 248 7.88 27.21 -25.32
CA ARG A 248 7.34 28.59 -25.22
C ARG A 248 8.40 29.68 -25.45
N TYR A 249 9.23 29.56 -26.48
CA TYR A 249 10.23 30.57 -26.86
C TYR A 249 10.09 31.00 -28.33
N SER A 250 8.86 31.21 -28.81
CA SER A 250 8.63 32.09 -29.96
C SER A 250 7.78 33.27 -29.53
N ASP A 251 8.34 34.47 -29.65
CA ASP A 251 7.73 35.78 -29.35
C ASP A 251 6.56 36.16 -30.29
N GLU A 252 5.80 35.18 -30.81
CA GLU A 252 4.67 35.42 -31.70
C GLU A 252 3.38 34.91 -31.08
N GLU A 253 2.58 35.88 -30.65
CA GLU A 253 1.21 35.79 -30.18
C GLU A 253 0.32 35.07 -31.21
N GLU A 254 -0.14 33.86 -30.90
CA GLU A 254 -1.48 33.35 -31.24
C GLU A 254 -1.71 32.05 -30.44
N GLU A 255 -2.48 32.15 -29.34
CA GLU A 255 -2.98 31.00 -28.58
C GLU A 255 -4.05 30.28 -29.43
N GLU A 256 -3.65 29.50 -30.43
CA GLU A 256 -4.51 28.41 -30.91
C GLU A 256 -4.42 27.30 -29.87
N GLU A 257 -5.40 27.21 -28.96
CA GLU A 257 -5.66 25.98 -28.23
C GLU A 257 -5.94 24.89 -29.29
N GLU A 258 -4.91 24.15 -29.70
CA GLU A 258 -5.10 22.98 -30.56
C GLU A 258 -6.08 22.05 -29.84
N GLU A 259 -7.32 21.99 -30.33
CA GLU A 259 -8.32 21.10 -29.76
C GLU A 259 -7.76 19.67 -29.79
N ASP A 260 -7.79 19.01 -28.63
CA ASP A 260 -7.43 17.60 -28.51
C ASP A 260 -8.16 16.80 -29.61
N THR A 261 -7.43 15.94 -30.30
CA THR A 261 -8.03 14.95 -31.19
C THR A 261 -8.98 14.05 -30.39
N GLU A 262 -9.97 13.45 -31.04
CA GLU A 262 -10.87 12.49 -30.36
C GLU A 262 -10.11 11.32 -29.72
N GLU A 263 -8.96 10.93 -30.29
CA GLU A 263 -8.08 9.91 -29.72
C GLU A 263 -7.42 10.38 -28.42
N GLU A 264 -6.91 11.61 -28.38
CA GLU A 264 -6.34 12.24 -27.18
C GLU A 264 -7.40 12.43 -26.08
N LYS A 265 -8.60 12.90 -26.44
CA LYS A 265 -9.73 13.00 -25.50
C LYS A 265 -10.05 11.65 -24.88
N MET A 266 -10.14 10.60 -25.69
CA MET A 266 -10.37 9.23 -25.21
C MET A 266 -9.22 8.71 -24.33
N ALA A 267 -7.97 9.03 -24.66
CA ALA A 267 -6.80 8.65 -23.85
C ALA A 267 -6.83 9.33 -22.47
N LYS A 268 -7.03 10.66 -22.44
CA LYS A 268 -7.16 11.44 -21.19
C LYS A 268 -8.30 10.93 -20.32
N GLU A 269 -9.46 10.61 -20.90
CA GLU A 269 -10.61 10.06 -20.17
C GLU A 269 -10.34 8.66 -19.59
N ARG A 270 -9.71 7.76 -20.36
CA ARG A 270 -9.30 6.44 -19.86
C ARG A 270 -8.34 6.56 -18.69
N PHE A 271 -7.40 7.48 -18.80
CA PHE A 271 -6.40 7.71 -17.77
C PHE A 271 -7.01 8.31 -16.50
N ARG A 272 -7.89 9.32 -16.60
CA ARG A 272 -8.63 9.87 -15.44
C ARG A 272 -9.40 8.79 -14.68
N LYS A 273 -10.05 7.86 -15.39
CA LYS A 273 -10.73 6.70 -14.76
C LYS A 273 -9.77 5.79 -14.00
N ARG A 274 -8.61 5.48 -14.59
CA ARG A 274 -7.57 4.68 -13.92
C ARG A 274 -7.01 5.39 -12.69
N LEU A 275 -6.75 6.68 -12.80
CA LEU A 275 -6.27 7.49 -11.69
C LEU A 275 -7.29 7.55 -10.55
N GLN A 276 -8.55 7.79 -10.86
CA GLN A 276 -9.63 7.78 -9.87
C GLN A 276 -9.72 6.42 -9.16
N LYS A 277 -9.60 5.31 -9.91
CA LYS A 277 -9.55 3.96 -9.32
C LYS A 277 -8.34 3.81 -8.39
N ARG A 278 -7.18 4.34 -8.76
CA ARG A 278 -5.97 4.31 -7.95
C ARG A 278 -6.12 5.07 -6.62
N TYR A 279 -6.75 6.24 -6.64
CA TYR A 279 -7.08 7.01 -5.42
C TYR A 279 -7.99 6.20 -4.49
N GLN A 280 -9.01 5.55 -5.04
CA GLN A 280 -9.92 4.69 -4.28
C GLN A 280 -9.20 3.47 -3.69
N GLU A 281 -8.35 2.79 -4.48
CA GLU A 281 -7.56 1.64 -4.04
C GLU A 281 -6.63 2.00 -2.86
N LEU A 282 -6.01 3.18 -2.90
CA LEU A 282 -5.15 3.66 -1.83
C LEU A 282 -5.94 4.20 -0.62
N GLY A 283 -7.25 4.45 -0.76
CA GLY A 283 -8.09 4.97 0.32
C GLY A 283 -7.99 6.50 0.49
N TYR A 284 -7.49 7.21 -0.51
CA TYR A 284 -7.45 8.68 -0.51
C TYR A 284 -8.80 9.32 -0.86
N GLY A 285 -9.80 8.53 -1.24
CA GLY A 285 -11.11 9.02 -1.65
C GLY A 285 -11.17 9.33 -3.15
N CYS A 286 -11.61 10.53 -3.52
CA CYS A 286 -11.76 10.95 -4.91
C CYS A 286 -10.73 12.01 -5.29
N TRP A 287 -10.27 11.97 -6.54
CA TRP A 287 -9.38 12.98 -7.10
C TRP A 287 -10.21 14.19 -7.57
N GLY A 288 -9.79 15.42 -7.21
CA GLY A 288 -10.40 16.67 -7.68
C GLY A 288 -11.73 17.07 -7.03
N CYS A 289 -11.95 16.71 -5.76
CA CYS A 289 -13.07 17.23 -4.94
C CYS A 289 -12.70 18.53 -4.22
#